data_AF-A0A914V5L5-F1
#
_entry.id   AF-A0A914V5L5-F1
#
_cell.length_a   1.000
_cell.length_b   1.000
_cell.length_c   1.000
_cell.angle_alpha   90.00
_cell.angle_beta   90.00
_cell.angle_gamma   90.00
#
_symmetry.space_group_name_H-M   'P 1'
#
loop_
_entity.id
_entity.type
_entity.pdbx_description
1 polymer ?
#
loop_
_entity_poly.entity_id
_entity_poly.type
_entity_poly.pdbx_seq_one_letter_code
_entity_poly.pdbx_strand_id
1 'polypeptide(L)'
;MSAAVNQPQQQQPLQTLRSRQIAALKQLINLNQPVSGSIAVEPVWKVLVFDRYGQDIISPLLSVKELRDLGVTLHLLLDSMREALSDVPCVYFILPSEDNVRIVCQDFSSSMYEGYYLNFISALSRPRLEELATSAVQNQSFGQVQKVFDQYLNFISLEDDLFTLRRHNEASPLSFYAMNRADMSEETMNALLDEIVDGLFSVCVTLGVVPIIRCPRNNAAEQVAQKLDKKLRDNLRDARNNLFTQENVRA
;
A
#
# COMPACT_ATOMS: atom_id res chain seq x y z
N MET A 1 56.93 7.09 5.19
CA MET A 1 56.02 6.28 6.05
C MET A 1 54.94 7.21 6.57
N SER A 2 53.84 7.33 5.82
CA SER A 2 52.64 8.04 6.28
C SER A 2 51.48 7.06 6.16
N ALA A 3 51.01 6.58 7.30
CA ALA A 3 49.90 5.65 7.40
C ALA A 3 48.62 6.37 6.98
N ALA A 4 47.99 5.88 5.92
CA ALA A 4 46.68 6.31 5.49
C ALA A 4 45.64 5.91 6.55
N VAL A 5 44.91 6.92 6.99
CA VAL A 5 43.77 6.86 7.90
C VAL A 5 42.69 5.96 7.30
N ASN A 6 42.45 4.81 7.91
CA ASN A 6 41.34 3.94 7.57
C ASN A 6 40.11 4.46 8.31
N GLN A 7 39.29 5.29 7.63
CA GLN A 7 37.98 5.67 8.15
C GLN A 7 37.07 4.44 8.11
N PRO A 8 36.30 4.13 9.18
CA PRO A 8 35.34 3.04 9.14
C PRO A 8 34.23 3.37 8.15
N GLN A 9 34.07 2.51 7.14
CA GLN A 9 32.92 2.51 6.26
C GLN A 9 31.66 2.43 7.13
N GLN A 10 30.85 3.48 7.11
CA GLN A 10 29.51 3.48 7.68
C GLN A 10 28.71 2.37 6.98
N GLN A 11 28.58 1.22 7.64
CA GLN A 11 27.64 0.19 7.24
C GLN A 11 26.25 0.83 7.31
N GLN A 12 25.64 1.06 6.15
CA GLN A 12 24.21 1.35 6.07
C GLN A 12 23.51 0.24 6.86
N PRO A 13 22.61 0.56 7.81
CA PRO A 13 21.89 -0.48 8.54
C PRO A 13 21.19 -1.36 7.51
N LEU A 14 21.33 -2.68 7.65
CA LEU A 14 20.60 -3.65 6.84
C LEU A 14 19.12 -3.28 6.90
N GLN A 15 18.60 -2.68 5.83
CA GLN A 15 17.22 -2.25 5.81
C GLN A 15 16.33 -3.48 5.75
N THR A 16 15.66 -3.78 6.85
CA THR A 16 14.72 -4.88 7.00
C THR A 16 13.45 -4.62 6.20
N LEU A 17 12.70 -5.66 5.83
CA LEU A 17 11.44 -5.52 5.11
C LEU A 17 10.48 -4.58 5.87
N ARG A 18 10.43 -4.77 7.20
CA ARG A 18 9.66 -3.92 8.12
C ARG A 18 10.08 -2.46 8.03
N SER A 19 11.38 -2.17 8.07
CA SER A 19 11.88 -0.78 8.01
C SER A 19 11.49 -0.07 6.71
N ARG A 20 11.55 -0.77 5.57
CA ARG A 20 11.16 -0.23 4.27
C ARG A 20 9.65 -0.03 4.16
N GLN A 21 8.86 -0.96 4.71
CA GLN A 21 7.41 -0.81 4.78
C GLN A 21 7.01 0.40 5.63
N ILE A 22 7.63 0.57 6.81
CA ILE A 22 7.40 1.74 7.67
C ILE A 22 7.79 3.03 6.95
N ALA A 23 8.93 3.06 6.26
CA ALA A 23 9.36 4.23 5.49
C ALA A 23 8.35 4.60 4.39
N ALA A 24 7.83 3.61 3.65
CA ALA A 24 6.80 3.82 2.64
C ALA A 24 5.50 4.38 3.25
N LEU A 25 5.05 3.85 4.38
CA LEU A 25 3.87 4.37 5.10
C LEU A 25 4.08 5.79 5.62
N LYS A 26 5.27 6.11 6.15
CA LYS A 26 5.60 7.47 6.60
C LYS A 26 5.59 8.46 5.44
N GLN A 27 6.13 8.09 4.28
CA GLN A 27 6.09 8.90 3.06
C GLN A 27 4.65 9.10 2.55
N LEU A 28 3.83 8.05 2.59
CA LEU A 28 2.41 8.10 2.23
C LEU A 28 1.65 9.11 3.09
N ILE A 29 1.80 8.99 4.42
CA ILE A 29 1.15 9.89 5.39
C ILE A 29 1.70 11.32 5.23
N ASN A 30 2.94 11.47 4.79
CA ASN A 30 3.53 12.76 4.42
C ASN A 30 3.14 13.22 3.00
N LEU A 31 1.88 13.00 2.58
CA LEU A 31 1.33 13.49 1.30
C LEU A 31 2.11 12.99 0.05
N ASN A 32 2.67 11.79 0.15
CA ASN A 32 3.60 11.23 -0.85
C ASN A 32 4.78 12.14 -1.15
N GLN A 33 5.29 12.84 -0.14
CA GLN A 33 6.55 13.60 -0.21
C GLN A 33 7.58 12.95 0.72
N PRO A 34 8.88 12.98 0.35
CA PRO A 34 9.93 12.47 1.23
C PRO A 34 9.83 13.19 2.58
N VAL A 35 9.94 12.41 3.67
CA VAL A 35 9.91 12.93 5.03
C VAL A 35 11.17 13.76 5.23
N SER A 36 11.10 15.05 4.91
CA SER A 36 12.23 15.96 5.07
C SER A 36 12.47 16.14 6.57
N GLY A 37 13.63 15.72 7.06
CA GLY A 37 14.05 15.88 8.46
C GLY A 37 14.29 17.34 8.89
N SER A 38 13.88 18.31 8.07
CA SER A 38 13.93 19.73 8.39
C SER A 38 12.79 20.07 9.35
N ILE A 39 13.16 20.37 10.60
CA ILE A 39 12.33 20.90 11.70
C ILE A 39 11.57 22.19 11.31
N ALA A 40 11.84 22.77 10.13
CA ALA A 40 11.35 24.05 9.67
C ALA A 40 10.01 24.02 8.91
N VAL A 41 9.43 22.85 8.60
CA VAL A 41 8.11 22.76 7.97
C VAL A 41 7.10 22.41 9.04
N GLU A 42 6.23 23.34 9.40
CA GLU A 42 5.10 23.04 10.27
C GLU A 42 4.30 21.88 9.67
N PRO A 43 4.06 20.79 10.43
CA PRO A 43 3.33 19.66 9.92
C PRO A 43 1.92 20.11 9.56
N VAL A 44 1.57 19.99 8.27
CA VAL A 44 0.20 20.21 7.81
C VAL A 44 -0.68 19.18 8.50
N TRP A 45 -1.62 19.67 9.31
CA TRP A 45 -2.61 18.83 9.96
C TRP A 45 -3.47 18.13 8.91
N LYS A 46 -3.65 16.82 9.07
CA LYS A 46 -4.36 15.99 8.09
C LYS A 46 -5.21 14.93 8.76
N VAL A 47 -6.24 14.50 8.06
CA VAL A 47 -7.07 13.35 8.44
C VAL A 47 -6.56 12.12 7.71
N LEU A 48 -6.45 10.99 8.42
CA LEU A 48 -6.14 9.70 7.83
C LEU A 48 -7.41 8.84 7.78
N VAL A 49 -7.82 8.44 6.59
CA VAL A 49 -8.94 7.52 6.40
C VAL A 49 -8.40 6.19 5.87
N PHE A 50 -8.76 5.09 6.52
CA PHE A 50 -8.42 3.75 6.03
C PHE A 50 -9.61 2.82 6.13
N ASP A 51 -9.59 1.73 5.36
CA ASP A 51 -10.51 0.62 5.53
C ASP A 51 -9.99 -0.34 6.62
N ARG A 52 -10.77 -1.36 6.95
CA ARG A 52 -10.34 -2.39 7.92
C ARG A 52 -9.02 -3.05 7.51
N TYR A 53 -8.79 -3.18 6.21
CA TYR A 53 -7.58 -3.80 5.68
C TYR A 53 -6.34 -2.92 5.87
N GLY A 54 -6.43 -1.63 5.56
CA GLY A 54 -5.40 -0.64 5.81
C GLY A 54 -5.12 -0.47 7.31
N GLN A 55 -6.15 -0.56 8.15
CA GLN A 55 -5.98 -0.58 9.61
C GLN A 55 -5.12 -1.75 10.08
N ASP A 56 -5.39 -2.95 9.57
CA ASP A 56 -4.63 -4.16 9.92
C ASP A 56 -3.16 -4.07 9.51
N ILE A 57 -2.84 -3.33 8.44
CA ILE A 57 -1.47 -3.06 7.99
C ILE A 57 -0.78 -2.00 8.86
N ILE A 58 -1.45 -0.87 9.13
CA ILE A 58 -0.85 0.27 9.84
C ILE A 58 -0.65 -0.04 11.34
N SER A 59 -1.64 -0.65 11.98
CA SER A 59 -1.67 -0.88 13.43
C SER A 59 -0.41 -1.56 14.03
N PRO A 60 0.15 -2.64 13.42
CA PRO A 60 1.38 -3.25 13.94
C PRO A 60 2.67 -2.47 13.61
N LEU A 61 2.61 -1.53 12.67
CA LEU A 61 3.79 -0.85 12.11
C LEU A 61 3.99 0.55 12.68
N LEU A 62 2.91 1.28 12.98
CA LEU A 62 2.94 2.66 13.44
C LEU A 62 2.11 2.85 14.71
N SER A 63 2.71 3.46 15.71
CA SER A 63 1.99 3.85 16.93
C SER A 63 1.18 5.13 16.71
N VAL A 64 0.15 5.34 17.55
CA VAL A 64 -0.65 6.58 17.54
C VAL A 64 0.23 7.82 17.76
N LYS A 65 1.30 7.68 18.55
CA LYS A 65 2.29 8.74 18.75
C LYS A 65 2.97 9.11 17.44
N GLU A 66 3.46 8.13 16.68
CA GLU A 66 4.11 8.39 15.39
C GLU A 66 3.15 8.98 14.36
N LEU A 67 1.87 8.55 14.33
CA LEU A 67 0.87 9.17 13.46
C LEU A 67 0.70 10.66 13.79
N ARG A 68 0.63 11.01 15.07
CA ARG A 68 0.53 12.40 15.53
C ARG A 68 1.78 13.21 15.18
N ASP A 69 2.97 12.62 15.34
CA ASP A 69 4.23 13.25 14.97
C ASP A 69 4.31 13.54 13.45
N LEU A 70 3.59 12.78 12.62
CA LEU A 70 3.45 12.99 11.17
C LEU A 70 2.32 13.97 10.77
N GLY A 71 1.69 14.62 11.76
CA GLY A 71 0.61 15.60 11.55
C GLY A 71 -0.79 14.99 11.40
N VAL A 72 -0.99 13.71 11.69
CA VAL A 72 -2.32 13.10 11.67
C VAL A 72 -3.07 13.48 12.95
N THR A 73 -4.15 14.25 12.81
CA THR A 73 -5.00 14.68 13.93
C THR A 73 -6.07 13.66 14.25
N LEU A 74 -6.66 13.07 13.20
CA LEU A 74 -7.74 12.10 13.28
C LEU A 74 -7.46 10.92 12.35
N HIS A 75 -7.75 9.71 12.83
CA HIS A 75 -7.75 8.51 12.02
C HIS A 75 -9.14 7.86 12.09
N LEU A 76 -9.76 7.63 10.94
CA LEU A 76 -11.16 7.19 10.84
C LEU A 76 -11.29 6.00 9.89
N LEU A 77 -12.26 5.14 10.16
CA LEU A 77 -12.62 4.06 9.26
C LEU A 77 -13.50 4.57 8.12
N LEU A 78 -13.27 4.08 6.89
CA LEU A 78 -14.06 4.46 5.72
C LEU A 78 -15.57 4.17 5.91
N ASP A 79 -15.90 3.05 6.55
CA ASP A 79 -17.28 2.60 6.81
C ASP A 79 -17.98 3.37 7.95
N SER A 80 -17.25 4.19 8.71
CA SER A 80 -17.81 4.92 9.85
C SER A 80 -18.55 6.18 9.41
N MET A 81 -19.49 6.65 10.23
CA MET A 81 -20.09 7.97 10.03
C MET A 81 -19.05 9.04 10.32
N ARG A 82 -18.73 9.84 9.30
CA ARG A 82 -17.69 10.88 9.34
C ARG A 82 -18.34 12.24 9.16
N GLU A 83 -17.80 13.24 9.87
CA GLU A 83 -18.23 14.64 9.73
C GLU A 83 -17.41 15.33 8.63
N ALA A 84 -18.02 16.29 7.94
CA ALA A 84 -17.33 17.07 6.91
C ALA A 84 -16.32 18.03 7.55
N LEU A 85 -15.08 17.96 7.08
CA LEU A 85 -13.95 18.78 7.52
C LEU A 85 -13.34 19.48 6.30
N SER A 86 -14.04 20.48 5.77
CA SER A 86 -13.69 21.20 4.54
C SER A 86 -12.34 21.91 4.56
N ASP A 87 -11.78 22.14 5.74
CA ASP A 87 -10.58 22.97 5.95
C ASP A 87 -9.32 22.12 6.20
N VAL A 88 -9.43 20.79 6.07
CA VAL A 88 -8.34 19.85 6.37
C VAL A 88 -8.13 18.88 5.21
N PRO A 89 -6.89 18.67 4.74
CA PRO A 89 -6.60 17.64 3.75
C PRO A 89 -6.75 16.23 4.32
N CYS A 90 -7.23 15.30 3.49
CA CYS A 90 -7.43 13.91 3.86
C CYS A 90 -6.55 12.97 3.05
N VAL A 91 -5.89 12.05 3.75
CA VAL A 91 -5.09 10.96 3.19
C VAL A 91 -5.90 9.68 3.30
N TYR A 92 -6.25 9.08 2.16
CA TYR A 92 -6.90 7.79 2.09
C TYR A 92 -5.85 6.70 1.93
N PHE A 93 -5.97 5.64 2.72
CA PHE A 93 -5.21 4.39 2.58
C PHE A 93 -6.17 3.21 2.57
N ILE A 94 -6.58 2.79 1.38
CA ILE A 94 -7.72 1.88 1.17
C ILE A 94 -7.42 0.81 0.12
N LEU A 95 -8.11 -0.32 0.21
CA LEU A 95 -8.11 -1.32 -0.86
C LEU A 95 -8.88 -0.78 -2.07
N PRO A 96 -8.47 -1.06 -3.33
CA PRO A 96 -9.20 -0.64 -4.52
C PRO A 96 -10.47 -1.49 -4.75
N SER A 97 -11.36 -1.61 -3.76
CA SER A 97 -12.66 -2.30 -3.88
C SER A 97 -13.73 -1.38 -4.49
N GLU A 98 -14.78 -1.96 -5.10
CA GLU A 98 -15.90 -1.20 -5.66
C GLU A 98 -16.66 -0.42 -4.58
N ASP A 99 -16.89 -1.03 -3.41
CA ASP A 99 -17.55 -0.36 -2.30
C ASP A 99 -16.71 0.83 -1.79
N ASN A 100 -15.40 0.64 -1.68
CA ASN A 100 -14.48 1.69 -1.24
C ASN A 100 -14.45 2.86 -2.23
N VAL A 101 -14.36 2.56 -3.53
CA VAL A 101 -14.39 3.59 -4.60
C VAL A 101 -15.72 4.33 -4.59
N ARG A 102 -16.84 3.63 -4.42
CA ARG A 102 -18.17 4.25 -4.33
C ARG A 102 -18.28 5.22 -3.15
N ILE A 103 -17.77 4.84 -1.97
CA ILE A 103 -17.76 5.71 -0.79
C ILE A 103 -16.90 6.96 -1.05
N VAL A 104 -15.72 6.80 -1.68
CA VAL A 104 -14.88 7.95 -2.05
C VAL A 104 -15.57 8.88 -3.05
N CYS A 105 -16.27 8.31 -4.05
CA CYS A 105 -17.08 9.09 -4.99
C CYS A 105 -18.20 9.86 -4.28
N GLN A 106 -18.80 9.29 -3.23
CA GLN A 106 -19.78 9.99 -2.39
C GLN A 106 -19.13 11.11 -1.57
N ASP A 107 -17.94 10.89 -1.01
CA ASP A 107 -17.19 11.92 -0.28
C ASP A 107 -16.90 13.14 -1.17
N PHE A 108 -16.60 12.93 -2.47
CA PHE A 108 -16.45 14.02 -3.45
C PHE A 108 -17.72 14.85 -3.61
N SER A 109 -18.87 14.18 -3.75
CA SER A 109 -20.16 14.88 -3.91
C SER A 109 -20.52 15.78 -2.73
N SER A 110 -20.07 15.41 -1.53
CA SER A 110 -20.32 16.16 -0.29
C SER A 110 -19.19 17.13 0.07
N SER A 111 -18.11 17.20 -0.73
CA SER A 111 -16.92 18.04 -0.46
C SER A 111 -16.43 17.92 0.99
N MET A 112 -16.28 16.69 1.46
CA MET A 112 -15.96 16.37 2.85
C MET A 112 -14.62 16.94 3.33
N TYR A 113 -13.65 17.15 2.44
CA TYR A 113 -12.29 17.56 2.78
C TYR A 113 -11.76 18.62 1.80
N GLU A 114 -10.77 19.40 2.24
CA GLU A 114 -10.11 20.43 1.43
C GLU A 114 -9.41 19.81 0.20
N GLY A 115 -8.74 18.68 0.43
CA GLY A 115 -7.98 17.96 -0.59
C GLY A 115 -7.91 16.47 -0.32
N TYR A 116 -7.88 15.68 -1.39
CA TYR A 116 -7.90 14.22 -1.36
C TYR A 116 -6.57 13.67 -1.86
N TYR A 117 -5.90 12.92 -1.00
CA TYR A 117 -4.70 12.14 -1.31
C TYR A 117 -5.06 10.66 -1.29
N LEU A 118 -5.33 10.11 -2.46
CA LEU A 118 -5.76 8.73 -2.61
C LEU A 118 -4.55 7.80 -2.69
N ASN A 119 -4.44 6.87 -1.75
CA ASN A 119 -3.43 5.83 -1.77
C ASN A 119 -4.10 4.46 -1.72
N PHE A 120 -3.94 3.72 -2.81
CA PHE A 120 -4.47 2.37 -2.93
C PHE A 120 -3.41 1.35 -2.49
N ILE A 121 -3.86 0.38 -1.69
CA ILE A 121 -3.00 -0.67 -1.12
C ILE A 121 -2.45 -1.58 -2.22
N SER A 122 -3.26 -1.86 -3.25
CA SER A 122 -2.91 -2.60 -4.46
C SER A 122 -3.24 -1.77 -5.71
N ALA A 123 -2.82 -2.25 -6.88
CA ALA A 123 -3.00 -1.53 -8.14
C ALA A 123 -4.49 -1.28 -8.44
N LEU A 124 -4.84 -0.02 -8.72
CA LEU A 124 -6.19 0.34 -9.15
C LEU A 124 -6.41 -0.06 -10.62
N SER A 125 -7.54 -0.71 -10.91
CA SER A 125 -7.91 -1.07 -12.28
C SER A 125 -8.33 0.16 -13.09
N ARG A 126 -8.07 0.15 -14.40
CA ARG A 126 -8.44 1.27 -15.30
C ARG A 126 -9.92 1.65 -15.23
N PRO A 127 -10.88 0.69 -15.23
CA PRO A 127 -12.30 1.04 -15.13
C PRO A 127 -12.63 1.79 -13.83
N ARG A 128 -12.04 1.38 -12.70
CA ARG A 128 -12.25 2.04 -11.39
C ARG A 128 -11.62 3.43 -11.34
N LEU A 129 -10.46 3.61 -11.98
CA LEU A 129 -9.85 4.93 -12.13
C LEU A 129 -10.71 5.86 -12.99
N GLU A 130 -11.27 5.37 -14.08
CA GLU A 130 -12.17 6.12 -14.96
C GLU A 130 -13.48 6.51 -14.26
N GLU A 131 -14.04 5.60 -13.45
CA GLU A 131 -15.19 5.88 -12.59
C GLU A 131 -14.90 7.00 -11.59
N LEU A 132 -13.76 6.91 -10.89
CA LEU A 132 -13.33 7.91 -9.91
C LEU A 132 -13.07 9.27 -10.57
N ALA A 133 -12.43 9.28 -11.75
CA ALA A 133 -12.19 10.49 -12.52
C ALA A 133 -13.51 11.13 -13.01
N THR A 134 -14.44 10.31 -13.51
CA THR A 134 -15.75 10.78 -13.96
C THR A 134 -16.54 11.40 -12.81
N SER A 135 -16.54 10.75 -11.64
CA SER A 135 -17.18 11.27 -10.43
C SER A 135 -16.54 12.59 -9.97
N ALA A 136 -15.21 12.69 -9.96
CA ALA A 136 -14.51 13.92 -9.58
C ALA A 136 -14.82 15.09 -10.53
N VAL A 137 -14.97 14.83 -11.83
CA VAL A 137 -15.34 15.86 -12.81
C VAL A 137 -16.80 16.29 -12.66
N GLN A 138 -17.72 15.33 -12.49
CA GLN A 138 -19.15 15.62 -12.30
C GLN A 138 -19.42 16.45 -11.04
N ASN A 139 -18.72 16.15 -9.95
CA ASN A 139 -18.87 16.84 -8.68
C ASN A 139 -18.00 18.12 -8.56
N GLN A 140 -17.28 18.50 -9.62
CA GLN A 140 -16.34 19.63 -9.64
C GLN A 140 -15.20 19.55 -8.59
N SER A 141 -14.99 18.38 -7.99
CA SER A 141 -13.93 18.12 -7.00
C SER A 141 -12.57 17.83 -7.63
N PHE A 142 -12.40 17.96 -8.96
CA PHE A 142 -11.14 17.68 -9.65
C PHE A 142 -9.96 18.53 -9.13
N GLY A 143 -10.23 19.75 -8.65
CA GLY A 143 -9.20 20.62 -8.03
C GLY A 143 -8.84 20.20 -6.60
N GLN A 144 -9.68 19.39 -5.95
CA GLN A 144 -9.46 18.88 -4.60
C GLN A 144 -8.67 17.56 -4.63
N VAL A 145 -8.78 16.75 -5.70
CA VAL A 145 -7.99 15.52 -5.85
C VAL A 145 -6.55 15.86 -6.21
N GLN A 146 -5.67 15.86 -5.22
CA GLN A 146 -4.28 16.27 -5.38
C GLN A 146 -3.43 15.17 -6.01
N LYS A 147 -3.59 13.93 -5.52
CA LYS A 147 -2.68 12.83 -5.82
C LYS A 147 -3.41 11.49 -5.74
N VAL A 148 -3.10 10.60 -6.69
CA VAL A 148 -3.56 9.21 -6.71
C VAL A 148 -2.34 8.30 -6.88
N PHE A 149 -2.11 7.40 -5.93
CA PHE A 149 -0.93 6.51 -5.90
C PHE A 149 -1.32 5.07 -5.63
N ASP A 150 -0.68 4.15 -6.36
CA ASP A 150 -0.67 2.72 -6.05
C ASP A 150 0.56 2.42 -5.19
N GLN A 151 0.35 2.00 -3.94
CA GLN A 151 1.43 1.87 -2.96
C GLN A 151 2.07 0.47 -2.94
N TYR A 152 1.35 -0.55 -3.41
CA TYR A 152 1.81 -1.95 -3.39
C TYR A 152 2.25 -2.39 -1.98
N LEU A 153 1.40 -2.16 -0.98
CA LEU A 153 1.64 -2.49 0.43
C LEU A 153 0.71 -3.60 0.92
N ASN A 154 0.36 -4.54 0.04
CA ASN A 154 -0.60 -5.62 0.32
C ASN A 154 -0.01 -6.77 1.17
N PHE A 155 0.63 -6.45 2.30
CA PHE A 155 1.19 -7.41 3.26
C PHE A 155 1.41 -6.73 4.62
N ILE A 156 1.59 -7.53 5.67
CA ILE A 156 1.83 -7.07 7.03
C ILE A 156 3.18 -7.63 7.50
N SER A 157 4.16 -6.76 7.80
CA SER A 157 5.41 -7.19 8.44
C SER A 157 5.25 -7.19 9.95
N LEU A 158 5.33 -8.37 10.57
CA LEU A 158 5.25 -8.51 12.02
C LEU A 158 6.62 -8.37 12.68
N GLU A 159 7.65 -8.90 12.02
CA GLU A 159 9.06 -8.80 12.43
C GLU A 159 9.92 -8.39 11.23
N ASP A 160 11.21 -8.19 11.45
CA ASP A 160 12.14 -7.74 10.41
C ASP A 160 12.21 -8.68 9.18
N ASP A 161 12.12 -9.99 9.41
CA ASP A 161 12.16 -11.05 8.39
C ASP A 161 10.86 -11.88 8.32
N LEU A 162 9.78 -11.45 9.00
CA LEU A 162 8.50 -12.15 9.02
C LEU A 162 7.38 -11.26 8.48
N PHE A 163 6.76 -11.70 7.39
CA PHE A 163 5.56 -11.08 6.84
C PHE A 163 4.41 -12.07 6.73
N THR A 164 3.20 -11.52 6.75
CA THR A 164 1.95 -12.25 6.50
C THR A 164 1.19 -11.51 5.41
N LEU A 165 0.60 -12.25 4.46
CA LEU A 165 -0.15 -11.64 3.36
C LEU A 165 -1.53 -11.13 3.82
N ARG A 166 -2.14 -11.80 4.79
CA ARG A 166 -3.38 -11.39 5.43
C ARG A 166 -3.39 -11.75 6.91
N ARG A 167 -4.16 -10.99 7.69
CA ARG A 167 -4.51 -11.37 9.04
C ARG A 167 -5.41 -12.60 8.99
N HIS A 168 -5.04 -13.65 9.72
CA HIS A 168 -5.89 -14.83 9.87
C HIS A 168 -7.13 -14.45 10.68
N ASN A 169 -8.27 -14.29 10.01
CA ASN A 169 -9.58 -14.28 10.66
C ASN A 169 -10.27 -15.63 10.42
N GLU A 170 -11.22 -16.01 11.27
CA GLU A 170 -11.95 -17.29 11.19
C GLU A 170 -12.70 -17.46 9.86
N ALA A 171 -13.05 -16.35 9.21
CA ALA A 171 -13.64 -16.29 7.88
C ALA A 171 -12.62 -16.09 6.74
N SER A 172 -11.31 -16.20 7.00
CA SER A 172 -10.29 -15.94 5.99
C SER A 172 -10.33 -17.03 4.92
N PRO A 173 -10.61 -16.68 3.66
CA PRO A 173 -10.67 -17.64 2.57
C PRO A 173 -9.26 -18.17 2.20
N LEU A 174 -8.20 -17.53 2.71
CA LEU A 174 -6.79 -17.95 2.63
C LEU A 174 -6.42 -19.00 3.71
N SER A 175 -7.35 -19.88 4.07
CA SER A 175 -7.05 -21.01 4.96
C SER A 175 -6.71 -22.26 4.15
N PHE A 176 -5.73 -23.04 4.62
CA PHE A 176 -5.42 -24.36 4.04
C PHE A 176 -6.67 -25.25 3.98
N TYR A 177 -7.52 -25.15 5.00
CA TYR A 177 -8.79 -25.86 5.02
C TYR A 177 -9.72 -25.38 3.90
N ALA A 178 -9.89 -24.06 3.74
CA ALA A 178 -10.74 -23.46 2.71
C ALA A 178 -10.33 -23.91 1.30
N MET A 179 -9.03 -23.82 0.97
CA MET A 179 -8.51 -24.22 -0.35
C MET A 179 -8.70 -25.71 -0.69
N ASN A 180 -8.84 -26.58 0.32
CA ASN A 180 -8.98 -28.02 0.13
C ASN A 180 -10.41 -28.54 0.40
N ARG A 181 -11.41 -27.66 0.56
CA ARG A 181 -12.81 -28.10 0.67
C ARG A 181 -13.31 -28.60 -0.69
N ALA A 182 -14.08 -29.69 -0.69
CA ALA A 182 -14.68 -30.26 -1.90
C ALA A 182 -15.68 -29.33 -2.62
N ASP A 183 -16.13 -28.26 -1.95
CA ASP A 183 -17.03 -27.21 -2.42
C ASP A 183 -16.28 -26.01 -3.05
N MET A 184 -14.94 -26.04 -3.09
CA MET A 184 -14.18 -24.92 -3.64
C MET A 184 -14.34 -24.85 -5.16
N SER A 185 -14.95 -23.77 -5.66
CA SER A 185 -15.05 -23.50 -7.10
C SER A 185 -13.69 -23.11 -7.68
N GLU A 186 -13.45 -23.40 -8.96
CA GLU A 186 -12.21 -23.02 -9.64
C GLU A 186 -12.03 -21.50 -9.69
N GLU A 187 -13.10 -20.73 -9.80
CA GLU A 187 -13.07 -19.26 -9.79
C GLU A 187 -12.61 -18.71 -8.43
N THR A 188 -13.14 -19.28 -7.35
CA THR A 188 -12.80 -18.87 -5.99
C THR A 188 -11.35 -19.22 -5.67
N MET A 189 -10.89 -20.40 -6.09
CA MET A 189 -9.48 -20.79 -5.99
C MET A 189 -8.58 -19.83 -6.78
N ASN A 190 -8.94 -19.50 -8.02
CA ASN A 190 -8.16 -18.58 -8.84
C ASN A 190 -8.06 -17.18 -8.22
N ALA A 191 -9.16 -16.66 -7.68
CA ALA A 191 -9.18 -15.38 -6.98
C ALA A 191 -8.23 -15.38 -5.76
N LEU A 192 -8.22 -16.47 -4.98
CA LEU A 192 -7.31 -16.63 -3.86
C LEU A 192 -5.84 -16.67 -4.29
N LEU A 193 -5.54 -17.36 -5.39
CA LEU A 193 -4.19 -17.39 -5.95
C LEU A 193 -3.76 -15.99 -6.40
N ASP A 194 -4.65 -15.22 -7.04
CA ASP A 194 -4.38 -13.86 -7.47
C ASP A 194 -4.11 -12.92 -6.28
N GLU A 195 -4.85 -13.06 -5.18
CA GLU A 195 -4.59 -12.32 -3.94
C GLU A 195 -3.20 -12.64 -3.36
N ILE A 196 -2.78 -13.91 -3.35
CA ILE A 196 -1.44 -14.31 -2.89
C ILE A 196 -0.37 -13.68 -3.79
N VAL A 197 -0.56 -13.75 -5.11
CA VAL A 197 0.36 -13.18 -6.09
C VAL A 197 0.51 -11.67 -5.89
N ASP A 198 -0.59 -10.96 -5.63
CA ASP A 198 -0.58 -9.52 -5.37
C ASP A 198 0.19 -9.14 -4.10
N GLY A 199 0.03 -9.94 -3.04
CA GLY A 199 0.76 -9.74 -1.80
C GLY A 199 2.26 -10.04 -1.95
N LEU A 200 2.63 -11.14 -2.61
CA LEU A 200 4.03 -11.46 -2.89
C LEU A 200 4.69 -10.43 -3.83
N PHE A 201 3.95 -9.95 -4.82
CA PHE A 201 4.40 -8.87 -5.69
C PHE A 201 4.68 -7.59 -4.89
N SER A 202 3.79 -7.24 -3.95
CA SER A 202 3.95 -6.08 -3.06
C SER A 202 5.22 -6.18 -2.20
N VAL A 203 5.56 -7.37 -1.70
CA VAL A 203 6.82 -7.61 -0.99
C VAL A 203 8.02 -7.40 -1.90
N CYS A 204 8.00 -7.95 -3.12
CA CYS A 204 9.10 -7.78 -4.08
C CYS A 204 9.31 -6.31 -4.46
N VAL A 205 8.23 -5.55 -4.67
CA VAL A 205 8.27 -4.12 -4.95
C VAL A 205 8.82 -3.33 -3.77
N THR A 206 8.42 -3.67 -2.54
CA THR A 206 8.95 -3.00 -1.33
C THR A 206 10.44 -3.28 -1.12
N LEU A 207 10.90 -4.49 -1.48
CA LEU A 207 12.32 -4.83 -1.48
C LEU A 207 13.09 -4.26 -2.68
N GLY A 208 12.42 -3.82 -3.75
CA GLY A 208 13.08 -3.35 -4.97
C GLY A 208 13.92 -4.43 -5.67
N VAL A 209 13.72 -5.70 -5.35
CA VAL A 209 14.50 -6.83 -5.89
C VAL A 209 13.62 -7.66 -6.81
N VAL A 210 14.18 -8.09 -7.94
CA VAL A 210 13.57 -9.09 -8.82
C VAL A 210 14.11 -10.48 -8.43
N PRO A 211 13.32 -11.33 -7.76
CA PRO A 211 13.82 -12.61 -7.24
C PRO A 211 13.84 -13.71 -8.30
N ILE A 212 14.61 -14.77 -8.05
CA ILE A 212 14.48 -16.04 -8.76
C ILE A 212 13.40 -16.88 -8.06
N ILE A 213 12.30 -17.15 -8.75
CA ILE A 213 11.18 -17.92 -8.20
C ILE A 213 11.50 -19.42 -8.26
N ARG A 214 11.39 -20.10 -7.12
CA ARG A 214 11.49 -21.56 -7.01
C ARG A 214 10.26 -22.11 -6.29
N CYS A 215 9.62 -23.13 -6.87
CA CYS A 215 8.44 -23.76 -6.29
C CYS A 215 8.47 -25.29 -6.48
N PRO A 216 7.81 -26.07 -5.61
CA PRO A 216 7.55 -27.48 -5.84
C PRO A 216 6.54 -27.66 -6.99
N ARG A 217 6.73 -28.69 -7.81
CA ARG A 217 5.87 -29.01 -8.97
C ARG A 217 4.54 -29.64 -8.53
N ASN A 218 3.51 -29.52 -9.37
CA ASN A 218 2.19 -30.12 -9.21
C ASN A 218 1.42 -29.67 -7.96
N ASN A 219 1.60 -28.42 -7.53
CA ASN A 219 0.88 -27.84 -6.40
C ASN A 219 0.35 -26.45 -6.75
N ALA A 220 -0.57 -25.91 -5.94
CA ALA A 220 -1.04 -24.52 -6.03
C ALA A 220 0.14 -23.52 -6.05
N ALA A 221 1.24 -23.85 -5.39
CA ALA A 221 2.48 -23.08 -5.42
C ALA A 221 3.05 -22.87 -6.84
N GLU A 222 2.89 -23.84 -7.75
CA GLU A 222 3.32 -23.70 -9.14
C GLU A 222 2.46 -22.67 -9.89
N GLN A 223 1.15 -22.68 -9.66
CA GLN A 223 0.24 -21.69 -10.25
C GLN A 223 0.56 -20.27 -9.74
N VAL A 224 0.78 -20.11 -8.43
CA VAL A 224 1.23 -18.84 -7.84
C VAL A 224 2.54 -18.39 -8.47
N ALA A 225 3.52 -19.30 -8.60
CA ALA A 225 4.83 -18.97 -9.17
C ALA A 225 4.74 -18.52 -10.63
N GLN A 226 3.96 -19.21 -11.47
CA GLN A 226 3.77 -18.84 -12.87
C GLN A 226 3.05 -17.48 -13.02
N LYS A 227 2.01 -17.25 -12.21
CA LYS A 227 1.28 -15.97 -12.20
C LYS A 227 2.16 -14.81 -11.70
N LEU A 228 2.97 -15.04 -10.66
CA LEU A 228 3.91 -14.05 -10.14
C LEU A 228 5.02 -13.73 -11.14
N ASP A 229 5.61 -14.75 -11.80
CA ASP A 229 6.62 -14.55 -12.85
C ASP A 229 6.05 -13.70 -14.00
N LYS A 230 4.84 -14.01 -14.46
CA LYS A 230 4.15 -13.22 -15.48
C LYS A 230 3.96 -11.77 -15.02
N LYS A 231 3.44 -11.55 -13.82
CA LYS A 231 3.20 -10.21 -13.26
C LYS A 231 4.49 -9.40 -13.10
N LEU A 232 5.58 -10.02 -12.66
CA LEU A 232 6.90 -9.36 -12.58
C LEU A 232 7.42 -8.98 -13.97
N ARG A 233 7.34 -9.89 -14.95
CA ARG A 233 7.79 -9.61 -16.33
C ARG A 233 7.01 -8.49 -16.98
N ASP A 234 5.69 -8.45 -16.80
CA ASP A 234 4.84 -7.42 -17.38
C ASP A 234 5.21 -6.04 -16.80
N ASN A 235 5.43 -5.94 -15.49
CA ASN A 235 5.84 -4.69 -14.83
C ASN A 235 7.28 -4.26 -15.15
N LEU A 236 8.19 -5.20 -15.46
CA LEU A 236 9.57 -4.90 -15.88
C LEU A 236 9.69 -4.47 -17.35
N ARG A 237 8.73 -4.88 -18.19
CA ARG A 237 8.68 -4.49 -19.60
C ARG A 237 8.21 -3.05 -19.78
N ASP A 238 7.37 -2.57 -18.86
CA ASP A 238 6.92 -1.17 -18.85
C ASP A 238 8.02 -0.25 -18.28
N ALA A 239 9.00 0.09 -19.12
CA ALA A 239 10.14 0.95 -18.77
C ALA A 239 9.75 2.35 -18.22
N ARG A 240 8.51 2.81 -18.45
CA ARG A 240 7.97 4.05 -17.89
C ARG A 240 7.44 3.91 -16.47
N ASN A 241 7.17 2.68 -16.01
CA ASN A 241 6.56 2.37 -14.72
C ASN A 241 7.39 1.34 -13.93
N ASN A 242 8.71 1.29 -14.14
CA ASN A 242 9.59 0.34 -13.46
C ASN A 242 9.59 0.59 -11.93
N LEU A 243 8.72 -0.14 -11.23
CA LEU A 243 8.58 -0.10 -9.77
C LEU A 243 9.85 -0.55 -9.05
N PHE A 244 10.72 -1.30 -9.74
CA PHE A 244 11.96 -1.87 -9.19
C PHE A 244 13.19 -0.96 -9.31
N THR A 245 13.15 0.09 -10.13
CA THR A 245 14.26 1.05 -10.30
C THR A 245 14.03 2.39 -9.61
N GLN A 246 12.94 2.55 -8.83
CA GLN A 246 12.72 3.78 -8.03
C GLN A 246 13.64 3.87 -6.79
N GLU A 247 14.90 3.43 -6.90
CA GLU A 247 15.95 3.62 -5.89
C GLU A 247 16.40 5.09 -5.73
N ASN A 248 15.93 6.03 -6.56
CA ASN A 248 16.36 7.44 -6.49
C ASN A 248 15.31 8.45 -6.01
N VAL A 249 14.11 8.02 -5.60
CA VAL A 249 13.06 8.94 -5.07
C VAL A 249 12.59 8.53 -3.67
N ARG A 250 13.12 7.43 -3.12
CA ARG A 250 12.73 6.85 -1.83
C ARG A 250 13.88 6.84 -0.79
N ALA A 251 14.88 7.70 -0.99
CA ALA A 251 15.95 7.99 -0.03
C ALA A 251 15.76 9.39 0.57
#